data_AF-A0A960XQG8-F1
#
_entry.id   AF-A0A960XQG8-F1
#
_cell.length_a   1.000
_cell.length_b   1.000
_cell.length_c   1.000
_cell.angle_alpha   90.00
_cell.angle_beta   90.00
_cell.angle_gamma   90.00
#
_symmetry.space_group_name_H-M   'P 1'
#
loop_
_entity.id
_entity.type
_entity.pdbx_description
1 polymer ?
#
loop_
_entity_poly.entity_id
_entity_poly.type
_entity_poly.pdbx_seq_one_letter_code
_entity_poly.pdbx_strand_id
1 'polypeptide(L)'
;MKQDNNLCREPAKYTKYIPCLSALLLGLVLAAEVRAQEPVLKKLLEESRASGAAGNSAVVPVPKLENDFYDWHQRHNEVKARIAKGPVDLIFVGDSIMHMFGGEPRSKIARGAKIWEKYYAHRHAVNMGFGWDRTQNMLWRLQNGELDGVSPKVAVVMAGTNNLTGTNNAPANTPAEIVAGIEAICTTIHRKSPRTEILLLGVLPRAQAELNPNSLLKNAGRSA
;
A
#
# COMPACT_ATOMS: atom_id res chain seq x y z
N MET A 1 -11.77 68.54 -46.68
CA MET A 1 -12.69 69.36 -45.85
C MET A 1 -14.09 69.21 -46.42
N LYS A 2 -15.07 68.94 -45.55
CA LYS A 2 -16.54 68.81 -45.70
C LYS A 2 -17.13 67.39 -45.64
N GLN A 3 -18.07 67.31 -44.70
CA GLN A 3 -18.87 66.21 -44.17
C GLN A 3 -20.05 65.83 -45.08
N ASP A 4 -20.77 64.80 -44.63
CA ASP A 4 -22.23 64.59 -44.67
C ASP A 4 -22.70 63.45 -45.58
N ASN A 5 -23.77 62.70 -45.29
CA ASN A 5 -24.45 62.23 -44.07
C ASN A 5 -25.56 61.27 -44.59
N ASN A 6 -25.96 60.31 -43.78
CA ASN A 6 -27.30 59.66 -43.73
C ASN A 6 -27.85 58.72 -44.83
N LEU A 7 -27.99 57.46 -44.38
CA LEU A 7 -29.23 56.66 -44.18
C LEU A 7 -30.13 56.19 -45.35
N CYS A 8 -30.25 54.85 -45.38
CA CYS A 8 -31.44 54.00 -45.55
C CYS A 8 -32.08 53.79 -46.95
N ARG A 9 -32.02 52.54 -47.43
CA ARG A 9 -33.18 51.60 -47.55
C ARG A 9 -32.75 50.21 -48.07
N GLU A 10 -33.21 49.17 -47.38
CA GLU A 10 -33.19 47.72 -47.69
C GLU A 10 -34.19 47.33 -48.82
N PRO A 11 -34.40 46.04 -49.25
CA PRO A 11 -33.75 44.77 -48.85
C PRO A 11 -33.45 43.74 -49.99
N ALA A 12 -32.86 42.61 -49.55
CA ALA A 12 -33.07 41.22 -49.99
C ALA A 12 -32.03 40.57 -50.93
N LYS A 13 -31.33 39.54 -50.41
CA LYS A 13 -31.71 38.12 -50.60
C LYS A 13 -30.69 37.16 -49.95
N TYR A 14 -31.20 36.39 -49.00
CA TYR A 14 -30.89 34.99 -48.69
C TYR A 14 -29.64 34.35 -49.33
N THR A 15 -28.71 33.90 -48.49
CA THR A 15 -28.05 32.60 -48.69
C THR A 15 -28.01 31.88 -47.34
N LYS A 16 -28.90 30.90 -47.19
CA LYS A 16 -28.96 29.98 -46.04
C LYS A 16 -27.67 29.16 -45.99
N TYR A 17 -26.85 29.34 -44.96
CA TYR A 17 -25.90 28.33 -44.52
C TYR A 17 -26.67 27.22 -43.79
N ILE A 18 -26.50 25.97 -44.23
CA ILE A 18 -26.96 24.77 -43.54
C ILE A 18 -25.75 24.15 -42.84
N PRO A 19 -25.64 24.22 -41.50
CA PRO A 19 -24.80 23.30 -40.74
C PRO A 19 -25.65 22.64 -39.67
N CYS A 20 -26.23 21.46 -39.94
CA CYS A 20 -26.86 20.70 -38.86
C CYS A 20 -26.90 19.17 -39.03
N LEU A 21 -26.46 18.62 -40.18
CA LEU A 21 -26.49 17.17 -40.40
C LEU A 21 -25.16 16.47 -40.05
N SER A 22 -24.00 17.11 -40.22
CA SER A 22 -22.69 16.48 -39.98
C SER A 22 -22.33 16.31 -38.50
N ALA A 23 -22.66 17.30 -37.66
CA ALA A 23 -22.39 17.22 -36.22
C ALA A 23 -23.29 16.19 -35.50
N LEU A 24 -24.54 16.03 -35.97
CA LEU A 24 -25.47 15.05 -35.42
C LEU A 24 -25.03 13.62 -35.76
N LEU A 25 -24.56 13.39 -36.99
CA LEU A 25 -24.02 12.10 -37.42
C LEU A 25 -22.75 11.72 -36.64
N LEU A 26 -21.83 12.67 -36.42
CA LEU A 26 -20.62 12.41 -35.64
C LEU A 26 -20.94 12.10 -34.15
N GLY A 27 -21.92 12.80 -33.57
CA GLY A 27 -22.39 12.54 -32.20
C GLY A 27 -23.08 11.19 -32.05
N LEU A 28 -23.85 10.76 -33.06
CA LEU A 28 -24.49 9.44 -33.08
C LEU A 28 -23.48 8.30 -33.25
N VAL A 29 -22.44 8.49 -34.07
CA VAL A 29 -21.35 7.52 -34.24
C VAL A 29 -20.54 7.38 -32.94
N LEU A 30 -20.17 8.48 -32.27
CA LEU A 30 -19.51 8.41 -30.96
C LEU A 30 -20.37 7.72 -29.91
N ALA A 31 -21.68 8.02 -29.87
CA ALA A 31 -22.60 7.40 -28.91
C ALA A 31 -22.79 5.90 -29.17
N ALA A 32 -22.78 5.47 -30.43
CA ALA A 32 -22.83 4.06 -30.80
C ALA A 32 -21.55 3.32 -30.39
N GLU A 33 -20.37 3.92 -30.59
CA GLU A 33 -19.07 3.37 -30.20
C GLU A 33 -18.95 3.23 -28.66
N VAL A 34 -19.36 4.26 -27.91
CA VAL A 34 -19.38 4.23 -26.43
C VAL A 34 -20.34 3.15 -25.91
N ARG A 35 -21.52 3.00 -26.53
CA ARG A 35 -22.47 1.91 -26.19
C ARG A 35 -21.94 0.53 -26.54
N ALA A 36 -21.17 0.40 -27.62
CA ALA A 36 -20.53 -0.85 -28.01
C ALA A 36 -19.41 -1.28 -27.03
N GLN A 37 -18.78 -0.31 -26.35
CA GLN A 37 -17.74 -0.57 -25.34
C GLN A 37 -18.27 -0.86 -23.94
N GLU A 38 -19.51 -0.45 -23.60
CA GLU A 38 -20.13 -0.76 -22.31
C GLU A 38 -20.15 -2.25 -21.92
N PRO A 39 -20.55 -3.20 -22.79
CA PRO A 39 -20.58 -4.61 -22.42
C PRO A 39 -19.17 -5.17 -22.23
N VAL A 40 -18.18 -4.68 -22.96
CA VAL A 40 -16.76 -5.07 -22.79
C VAL A 40 -16.24 -4.53 -21.46
N LEU A 41 -16.51 -3.27 -21.12
CA LEU A 41 -16.13 -2.68 -19.83
C LEU A 41 -16.81 -3.39 -18.66
N LYS A 42 -18.11 -3.69 -18.78
CA LYS A 42 -18.86 -4.47 -17.78
C LYS A 42 -18.29 -5.87 -17.66
N LYS A 43 -17.97 -6.54 -18.77
CA LYS A 43 -17.35 -7.87 -18.76
C LYS A 43 -15.95 -7.84 -18.13
N LEU A 44 -15.13 -6.85 -18.43
CA LEU A 44 -13.82 -6.66 -17.77
C LEU A 44 -13.97 -6.37 -16.27
N LEU A 45 -14.97 -5.58 -15.87
CA LEU A 45 -15.29 -5.34 -14.47
C LEU A 45 -15.80 -6.61 -13.78
N GLU A 46 -16.65 -7.40 -14.42
CA GLU A 46 -17.15 -8.66 -13.89
C GLU A 46 -16.06 -9.75 -13.88
N GLU A 47 -15.18 -9.81 -14.87
CA GLU A 47 -13.99 -10.70 -14.89
C GLU A 47 -12.97 -10.29 -13.81
N SER A 48 -12.81 -8.99 -13.56
CA SER A 48 -12.01 -8.49 -12.43
C SER A 48 -12.63 -8.84 -11.08
N ARG A 49 -13.98 -8.85 -10.98
CA ARG A 49 -14.70 -9.29 -9.78
C ARG A 49 -14.63 -10.81 -9.60
N ALA A 50 -14.75 -11.56 -10.69
CA ALA A 50 -14.76 -13.02 -10.72
C ALA A 50 -13.37 -13.65 -10.53
N SER A 51 -12.28 -12.92 -10.85
CA SER A 51 -10.90 -13.42 -10.70
C SER A 51 -10.30 -13.29 -9.30
N GLY A 52 -11.04 -12.77 -8.30
CA GLY A 52 -10.53 -12.78 -6.91
C GLY A 52 -11.18 -11.85 -5.90
N ALA A 53 -12.39 -11.34 -6.11
CA ALA A 53 -13.05 -10.44 -5.16
C ALA A 53 -13.88 -11.15 -4.06
N ALA A 54 -13.62 -12.43 -3.79
CA ALA A 54 -13.66 -12.94 -2.42
C ALA A 54 -12.29 -12.61 -1.80
N GLY A 55 -12.11 -11.33 -1.49
CA GLY A 55 -10.83 -10.62 -1.61
C GLY A 55 -9.73 -11.09 -0.64
N ASN A 56 -8.53 -11.33 -1.20
CA ASN A 56 -7.30 -11.51 -0.44
C ASN A 56 -7.12 -10.35 0.56
N SER A 57 -7.32 -10.61 1.85
CA SER A 57 -7.22 -9.58 2.89
C SER A 57 -5.79 -9.05 3.08
N ALA A 58 -4.77 -9.79 2.64
CA ALA A 58 -3.36 -9.41 2.77
C ALA A 58 -2.98 -8.19 1.93
N VAL A 59 -3.78 -7.84 0.91
CA VAL A 59 -3.57 -6.65 0.04
C VAL A 59 -4.46 -5.47 0.40
N VAL A 60 -5.39 -5.63 1.35
CA VAL A 60 -6.32 -4.57 1.74
C VAL A 60 -5.72 -3.78 2.89
N PRO A 61 -5.37 -2.48 2.73
CA PRO A 61 -4.77 -1.70 3.80
C PRO A 61 -5.73 -1.54 4.98
N VAL A 62 -5.29 -1.93 6.18
CA VAL A 62 -6.07 -1.79 7.43
C VAL A 62 -5.16 -1.22 8.51
N PRO A 63 -5.61 -0.26 9.33
CA PRO A 63 -4.85 0.21 10.49
C PRO A 63 -4.71 -0.91 11.54
N LYS A 64 -4.33 -0.57 12.79
CA LYS A 64 -4.13 -1.53 13.89
C LYS A 64 -5.21 -2.63 13.94
N LEU A 65 -4.77 -3.89 13.91
CA LEU A 65 -5.61 -5.08 14.12
C LEU A 65 -5.44 -5.67 15.52
N GLU A 66 -4.19 -5.84 15.98
CA GLU A 66 -3.87 -6.51 17.23
C GLU A 66 -3.42 -5.53 18.31
N ASN A 67 -3.75 -5.85 19.56
CA ASN A 67 -3.18 -5.17 20.72
C ASN A 67 -1.85 -5.82 21.12
N ASP A 68 -0.91 -5.02 21.58
CA ASP A 68 0.42 -5.46 22.00
C ASP A 68 0.92 -4.59 23.17
N PHE A 69 2.16 -4.77 23.64
CA PHE A 69 2.76 -4.02 24.78
C PHE A 69 3.04 -2.52 24.50
N TYR A 70 2.58 -1.99 23.37
CA TYR A 70 2.81 -0.63 22.92
C TYR A 70 1.58 -0.04 22.21
N ASP A 71 1.51 1.29 22.13
CA ASP A 71 0.49 1.98 21.34
C ASP A 71 0.92 2.06 19.87
N TRP A 72 0.15 1.39 19.01
CA TRP A 72 0.41 1.32 17.58
C TRP A 72 0.29 2.67 16.88
N HIS A 73 -0.71 3.49 17.24
CA HIS A 73 -0.90 4.81 16.61
C HIS A 73 0.16 5.80 17.07
N GLN A 74 0.57 5.74 18.34
CA GLN A 74 1.70 6.51 18.84
C GLN A 74 2.97 6.16 18.08
N ARG A 75 3.27 4.86 17.93
CA ARG A 75 4.45 4.38 17.19
C ARG A 75 4.45 4.87 15.73
N HIS A 76 3.29 4.84 15.06
CA HIS A 76 3.12 5.40 13.71
C HIS A 76 3.46 6.89 13.65
N ASN A 77 3.02 7.67 14.63
CA ASN A 77 3.35 9.08 14.72
C ASN A 77 4.84 9.32 15.02
N GLU A 78 5.47 8.49 15.85
CA GLU A 78 6.91 8.55 16.12
C GLU A 78 7.73 8.27 14.86
N VAL A 79 7.33 7.30 14.03
CA VAL A 79 8.00 7.03 12.75
C VAL A 79 7.92 8.25 11.84
N LYS A 80 6.72 8.83 11.65
CA LYS A 80 6.54 10.05 10.85
C LYS A 80 7.38 11.21 11.39
N ALA A 81 7.41 11.41 12.70
CA ALA A 81 8.23 12.44 13.33
C ALA A 81 9.73 12.23 13.09
N ARG A 82 10.21 10.97 13.16
CA ARG A 82 11.62 10.64 12.87
C ARG A 82 11.98 10.89 11.41
N ILE A 83 11.07 10.58 10.49
CA ILE A 83 11.26 10.83 9.06
C ILE A 83 11.33 12.34 8.77
N ALA A 84 10.47 13.14 9.41
CA ALA A 84 10.48 14.59 9.24
C ALA A 84 11.71 15.30 9.84
N LYS A 85 12.42 14.66 10.79
CA LYS A 85 13.50 15.29 11.56
C LYS A 85 14.84 15.40 10.80
N GLY A 86 15.06 14.64 9.74
CA GLY A 86 16.35 14.64 9.08
C GLY A 86 16.47 13.60 7.98
N PRO A 87 17.71 13.34 7.50
CA PRO A 87 17.92 12.41 6.40
C PRO A 87 17.40 11.01 6.74
N VAL A 88 16.95 10.33 5.69
CA VAL A 88 16.47 8.94 5.70
C VAL A 88 17.09 8.25 4.49
N ASP A 89 18.22 7.58 4.71
CA ASP A 89 18.91 6.82 3.64
C ASP A 89 18.53 5.34 3.65
N LEU A 90 18.11 4.80 4.80
CA LEU A 90 17.81 3.39 5.01
C LEU A 90 16.54 3.24 5.84
N ILE A 91 15.60 2.42 5.39
CA ILE A 91 14.41 2.09 6.17
C ILE A 91 14.28 0.59 6.41
N PHE A 92 13.74 0.21 7.57
CA PHE A 92 13.39 -1.17 7.91
C PHE A 92 11.88 -1.26 8.07
N VAL A 93 11.20 -1.88 7.11
CA VAL A 93 9.75 -2.11 7.13
C VAL A 93 9.49 -3.55 7.55
N GLY A 94 8.74 -3.74 8.63
CA GLY A 94 8.40 -5.09 9.04
C GLY A 94 7.59 -5.19 10.32
N ASP A 95 7.66 -6.37 10.92
CA ASP A 95 6.88 -6.77 12.09
C ASP A 95 7.66 -6.65 13.41
N SER A 96 7.29 -7.46 14.41
CA SER A 96 7.91 -7.52 15.74
C SER A 96 9.41 -7.82 15.69
N ILE A 97 9.88 -8.59 14.71
CA ILE A 97 11.30 -8.92 14.54
C ILE A 97 12.08 -7.63 14.31
N MET A 98 11.59 -6.78 13.39
CA MET A 98 12.19 -5.48 13.12
C MET A 98 11.95 -4.50 14.26
N HIS A 99 10.71 -4.43 14.78
CA HIS A 99 10.34 -3.49 15.84
C HIS A 99 11.26 -3.61 17.06
N MET A 100 11.57 -4.84 17.45
CA MET A 100 12.34 -5.14 18.65
C MET A 100 13.85 -5.30 18.38
N PHE A 101 14.30 -5.07 17.15
CA PHE A 101 15.71 -5.20 16.80
C PHE A 101 16.53 -4.01 17.32
N GLY A 102 16.05 -2.78 17.15
CA GLY A 102 16.69 -1.56 17.66
C GLY A 102 16.50 -0.36 16.73
N GLY A 103 17.23 0.72 16.97
CA GLY A 103 17.16 1.91 16.12
C GLY A 103 16.09 2.92 16.52
N GLU A 104 15.98 3.97 15.69
CA GLU A 104 15.09 5.09 15.92
C GLU A 104 13.88 5.04 14.98
N PRO A 105 12.66 5.32 15.46
CA PRO A 105 12.31 5.55 16.87
C PRO A 105 12.45 4.28 17.73
N ARG A 106 12.90 4.44 18.97
CA ARG A 106 13.18 3.32 19.88
C ARG A 106 11.92 2.62 20.37
N SER A 107 11.94 1.30 20.34
CA SER A 107 11.04 0.45 21.13
C SER A 107 11.56 0.29 22.55
N LYS A 108 10.66 -0.03 23.50
CA LYS A 108 11.05 -0.44 24.87
C LYS A 108 11.93 -1.69 24.89
N ILE A 109 11.82 -2.53 23.85
CA ILE A 109 12.60 -3.75 23.67
C ILE A 109 13.52 -3.57 22.46
N ALA A 110 14.84 -3.71 22.65
CA ALA A 110 15.83 -3.56 21.57
C ALA A 110 16.90 -4.67 21.64
N ARG A 111 16.51 -5.88 21.22
CA ARG A 111 17.33 -7.10 21.33
C ARG A 111 18.63 -7.06 20.52
N GLY A 112 18.64 -6.30 19.42
CA GLY A 112 19.79 -6.13 18.53
C GLY A 112 20.46 -4.76 18.64
N ALA A 113 20.22 -3.97 19.69
CA ALA A 113 20.69 -2.58 19.79
C ALA A 113 22.19 -2.40 19.50
N LYS A 114 23.04 -3.30 20.01
CA LYS A 114 24.50 -3.27 19.77
C LYS A 114 24.85 -3.46 18.28
N ILE A 115 24.12 -4.34 17.59
CA ILE A 115 24.28 -4.57 16.16
C ILE A 115 23.75 -3.37 15.38
N TRP A 116 22.61 -2.81 15.80
CA TRP A 116 22.09 -1.60 15.18
C TRP A 116 23.05 -0.43 15.25
N GLU A 117 23.60 -0.15 16.42
CA GLU A 117 24.54 0.95 16.62
C GLU A 117 25.78 0.79 15.73
N LYS A 118 26.37 -0.41 15.74
CA LYS A 118 27.58 -0.70 14.98
C LYS A 118 27.37 -0.59 13.46
N TYR A 119 26.26 -1.10 12.95
CA TYR A 119 26.09 -1.27 11.50
C TYR A 119 25.10 -0.30 10.86
N TYR A 120 24.08 0.19 11.55
CA TYR A 120 22.97 0.91 10.90
C TYR A 120 22.79 2.36 11.37
N ALA A 121 23.17 2.71 12.60
CA ALA A 121 22.92 4.05 13.17
C ALA A 121 23.53 5.18 12.32
N HIS A 122 24.76 4.99 11.83
CA HIS A 122 25.48 5.97 10.99
C HIS A 122 24.96 6.06 9.54
N ARG A 123 23.95 5.26 9.17
CA ARG A 123 23.37 5.23 7.81
C ARG A 123 22.04 5.96 7.73
N HIS A 124 21.79 6.88 8.67
CA HIS A 124 20.51 7.59 8.79
C HIS A 124 19.30 6.63 8.78
N ALA A 125 19.47 5.46 9.40
CA ALA A 125 18.47 4.40 9.38
C ALA A 125 17.23 4.77 10.20
N VAL A 126 16.06 4.37 9.72
CA VAL A 126 14.79 4.48 10.43
C VAL A 126 14.18 3.10 10.58
N ASN A 127 13.86 2.75 11.83
CA ASN A 127 13.12 1.53 12.12
C ASN A 127 11.61 1.79 12.01
N MET A 128 10.99 1.12 11.04
CA MET A 128 9.54 1.17 10.76
C MET A 128 8.89 -0.20 11.00
N GLY A 129 9.45 -0.96 11.94
CA GLY A 129 8.94 -2.22 12.44
C GLY A 129 7.88 -2.02 13.53
N PHE A 130 6.81 -2.82 13.45
CA PHE A 130 5.67 -2.79 14.36
C PHE A 130 5.34 -4.20 14.84
N GLY A 131 5.20 -4.39 16.16
CA GLY A 131 4.78 -5.67 16.71
C GLY A 131 3.41 -6.08 16.16
N TRP A 132 3.26 -7.37 15.84
CA TRP A 132 2.06 -7.98 15.26
C TRP A 132 1.62 -7.53 13.86
N ASP A 133 2.32 -6.59 13.23
CA ASP A 133 1.94 -6.13 11.90
C ASP A 133 1.87 -7.27 10.88
N ARG A 134 0.76 -7.29 10.14
CA ARG A 134 0.52 -8.07 8.93
C ARG A 134 0.78 -7.19 7.71
N THR A 135 0.81 -7.78 6.51
CA THR A 135 1.00 -7.04 5.25
C THR A 135 0.00 -5.87 5.10
N GLN A 136 -1.27 -6.07 5.46
CA GLN A 136 -2.29 -5.02 5.46
C GLN A 136 -1.96 -3.81 6.34
N ASN A 137 -1.32 -4.03 7.50
CA ASN A 137 -0.95 -2.95 8.43
C ASN A 137 0.20 -2.13 7.87
N MET A 138 1.20 -2.82 7.29
CA MET A 138 2.35 -2.19 6.64
C MET A 138 1.91 -1.34 5.44
N LEU A 139 1.00 -1.88 4.61
CA LEU A 139 0.40 -1.15 3.49
C LEU A 139 -0.29 0.13 3.96
N TRP A 140 -1.12 0.02 5.02
CA TRP A 140 -1.81 1.19 5.56
C TRP A 140 -0.81 2.24 6.03
N ARG A 141 0.21 1.87 6.81
CA ARG A 141 1.20 2.83 7.33
C ARG A 141 1.95 3.54 6.21
N LEU A 142 2.45 2.80 5.22
CA LEU A 142 3.14 3.37 4.06
C LEU A 142 2.27 4.34 3.28
N GLN A 143 0.97 4.05 3.15
CA GLN A 143 0.01 4.93 2.48
C GLN A 143 -0.37 6.15 3.33
N ASN A 144 -0.16 6.10 4.65
CA ASN A 144 -0.55 7.13 5.61
C ASN A 144 0.66 7.89 6.19
N GLY A 145 1.63 8.24 5.34
CA GLY A 145 2.66 9.23 5.67
C GLY A 145 4.02 8.68 6.09
N GLU A 146 4.17 7.37 6.25
CA GLU A 146 5.45 6.77 6.66
C GLU A 146 6.53 6.74 5.57
N LEU A 147 6.25 7.23 4.37
CA LEU A 147 7.26 7.39 3.31
C LEU A 147 7.12 8.73 2.57
N ASP A 148 6.35 9.66 3.12
CA ASP A 148 6.07 10.93 2.46
C ASP A 148 7.26 11.88 2.60
N GLY A 149 7.64 12.51 1.48
CA GLY A 149 8.70 13.52 1.46
C GLY A 149 10.13 12.96 1.58
N VAL A 150 10.30 11.63 1.60
CA VAL A 150 11.62 11.00 1.66
C VAL A 150 11.80 9.98 0.54
N SER A 151 13.06 9.80 0.12
CA SER A 151 13.44 8.81 -0.89
C SER A 151 14.67 8.05 -0.39
N PRO A 152 14.49 7.00 0.45
CA PRO A 152 15.61 6.23 0.96
C PRO A 152 16.36 5.55 -0.17
N LYS A 153 17.65 5.30 0.03
CA LYS A 153 18.46 4.53 -0.92
C LYS A 153 18.05 3.06 -0.89
N VAL A 154 17.77 2.53 0.30
CA VAL A 154 17.44 1.12 0.51
C VAL A 154 16.25 0.98 1.47
N ALA A 155 15.34 0.07 1.14
CA ALA A 155 14.32 -0.45 2.05
C ALA A 155 14.56 -1.93 2.34
N VAL A 156 14.76 -2.26 3.61
CA VAL A 156 14.80 -3.66 4.08
C VAL A 156 13.38 -4.05 4.46
N VAL A 157 12.83 -5.05 3.79
CA VAL A 157 11.44 -5.50 3.97
C VAL A 157 11.42 -6.92 4.52
N MET A 158 10.72 -7.13 5.62
CA MET A 158 10.39 -8.46 6.14
C MET A 158 8.94 -8.47 6.60
N ALA A 159 8.10 -9.26 5.93
CA ALA A 159 6.66 -9.27 6.15
C ALA A 159 6.07 -10.67 5.96
N GLY A 160 4.90 -10.91 6.56
CA GLY A 160 4.08 -12.10 6.31
C GLY A 160 4.06 -13.13 7.44
N THR A 161 4.97 -13.08 8.41
CA THR A 161 5.01 -14.08 9.50
C THR A 161 3.71 -14.10 10.32
N ASN A 162 3.09 -12.93 10.54
CA ASN A 162 1.85 -12.79 11.30
C ASN A 162 0.61 -13.14 10.47
N ASN A 163 0.68 -13.02 9.14
CA ASN A 163 -0.39 -13.44 8.24
C ASN A 163 -0.61 -14.96 8.28
N LEU A 164 0.42 -15.75 8.63
CA LEU A 164 0.32 -17.20 8.81
C LEU A 164 -0.53 -17.61 10.03
N THR A 165 -0.86 -16.69 10.92
CA THR A 165 -1.59 -16.96 12.17
C THR A 165 -2.99 -16.36 12.12
N GLY A 166 -4.01 -17.18 12.32
CA GLY A 166 -5.39 -16.70 12.52
C GLY A 166 -5.58 -16.13 13.93
N THR A 167 -6.32 -15.04 14.04
CA THR A 167 -6.71 -14.40 15.31
C THR A 167 -8.20 -14.10 15.28
N ASN A 168 -8.75 -13.61 16.40
CA ASN A 168 -10.13 -13.12 16.46
C ASN A 168 -10.36 -11.89 15.57
N ASN A 169 -9.29 -11.15 15.23
CA ASN A 169 -9.37 -9.90 14.47
C ASN A 169 -9.08 -10.10 12.97
N ALA A 170 -8.38 -11.17 12.59
CA ALA A 170 -8.08 -11.48 11.19
C ALA A 170 -7.81 -12.97 10.97
N PRO A 171 -8.33 -13.58 9.89
CA PRO A 171 -8.03 -14.97 9.53
C PRO A 171 -6.55 -15.14 9.15
N ALA A 172 -6.09 -16.39 9.12
CA ALA A 172 -4.81 -16.71 8.49
C ALA A 172 -4.92 -16.54 6.97
N ASN A 173 -3.84 -16.11 6.33
CA ASN A 173 -3.72 -16.05 4.88
C ASN A 173 -2.92 -17.25 4.36
N THR A 174 -3.22 -17.65 3.12
CA THR A 174 -2.43 -18.62 2.37
C THR A 174 -1.08 -18.03 1.96
N PRO A 175 -0.06 -18.86 1.65
CA PRO A 175 1.21 -18.36 1.13
C PRO A 175 1.08 -17.47 -0.12
N ALA A 176 0.19 -17.83 -1.06
CA ALA A 176 -0.05 -17.04 -2.27
C ALA A 176 -0.63 -15.66 -1.96
N GLU A 177 -1.58 -15.60 -1.01
CA GLU A 177 -2.14 -14.33 -0.54
C GLU A 177 -1.09 -13.44 0.12
N ILE A 178 -0.21 -14.03 0.93
CA ILE A 178 0.89 -13.33 1.60
C ILE A 178 1.87 -12.78 0.58
N VAL A 179 2.24 -13.56 -0.44
CA VAL A 179 3.11 -13.10 -1.54
C VAL A 179 2.51 -11.87 -2.22
N ALA A 180 1.22 -11.92 -2.58
CA ALA A 180 0.54 -10.75 -3.15
C ALA A 180 0.54 -9.53 -2.20
N GLY A 181 0.40 -9.75 -0.89
CA GLY A 181 0.55 -8.69 0.12
C GLY A 181 1.96 -8.07 0.15
N ILE A 182 2.99 -8.90 0.04
CA ILE A 182 4.39 -8.46 -0.03
C ILE A 182 4.66 -7.68 -1.33
N GLU A 183 4.17 -8.18 -2.47
CA GLU A 183 4.27 -7.48 -3.76
C GLU A 183 3.59 -6.11 -3.71
N ALA A 184 2.44 -6.00 -3.05
CA ALA A 184 1.75 -4.74 -2.85
C ALA A 184 2.56 -3.76 -1.99
N ILE A 185 3.28 -4.25 -0.96
CA ILE A 185 4.19 -3.42 -0.15
C ILE A 185 5.34 -2.89 -1.01
N CYS A 186 6.02 -3.78 -1.75
CA CYS A 186 7.12 -3.39 -2.64
C CYS A 186 6.67 -2.39 -3.70
N THR A 187 5.50 -2.63 -4.31
CA THR A 187 4.88 -1.72 -5.27
C THR A 187 4.58 -0.36 -4.64
N THR A 188 4.05 -0.34 -3.41
CA THR A 188 3.76 0.90 -2.69
C THR A 188 5.03 1.70 -2.42
N ILE A 189 6.12 1.03 -2.00
CA ILE A 189 7.43 1.65 -1.80
C ILE A 189 7.94 2.27 -3.10
N HIS A 190 8.00 1.51 -4.20
CA HIS A 190 8.47 2.02 -5.48
C HIS A 190 7.60 3.14 -6.06
N ARG A 191 6.28 3.10 -5.85
CA ARG A 191 5.40 4.19 -6.29
C ARG A 191 5.70 5.50 -5.58
N LYS A 192 6.07 5.45 -4.30
CA LYS A 192 6.39 6.64 -3.49
C LYS A 192 7.86 7.05 -3.59
N SER A 193 8.76 6.09 -3.77
CA SER A 193 10.21 6.29 -3.91
C SER A 193 10.79 5.38 -5.00
N PRO A 194 10.72 5.81 -6.28
CA PRO A 194 11.05 4.96 -7.44
C PRO A 194 12.50 4.50 -7.54
N ARG A 195 13.43 5.14 -6.82
CA ARG A 195 14.86 4.81 -6.83
C ARG A 195 15.31 4.00 -5.61
N THR A 196 14.38 3.67 -4.72
CA THR A 196 14.71 2.88 -3.53
C THR A 196 14.94 1.44 -3.93
N GLU A 197 16.12 0.92 -3.65
CA GLU A 197 16.41 -0.51 -3.79
C GLU A 197 15.74 -1.29 -2.65
N ILE A 198 15.12 -2.43 -2.96
CA ILE A 198 14.43 -3.25 -1.96
C ILE A 198 15.25 -4.51 -1.65
N LEU A 199 15.66 -4.66 -0.40
CA LEU A 199 16.17 -5.91 0.14
C LEU A 199 15.01 -6.66 0.83
N LEU A 200 14.44 -7.63 0.12
CA LEU A 200 13.38 -8.49 0.66
C LEU A 200 14.00 -9.66 1.43
N LEU A 201 13.66 -9.76 2.71
CA LEU A 201 14.09 -10.86 3.58
C LEU A 201 13.00 -11.93 3.64
N GLY A 202 13.41 -13.19 3.61
CA GLY A 202 12.51 -14.33 3.77
C GLY A 202 11.88 -14.37 5.16
N VAL A 203 10.65 -14.92 5.23
CA VAL A 203 10.00 -15.23 6.50
C VAL A 203 10.84 -16.28 7.23
N LEU A 204 11.26 -15.97 8.46
CA LEU A 204 12.09 -16.87 9.26
C LEU A 204 11.30 -18.11 9.71
N PRO A 205 11.96 -19.27 9.90
CA PRO A 205 11.32 -20.45 10.45
C PRO A 205 10.64 -20.17 11.80
N ARG A 206 9.45 -20.73 12.00
CA ARG A 206 8.73 -20.71 13.28
C ARG A 206 8.65 -22.13 13.83
N ALA A 207 8.81 -22.29 15.13
CA ALA A 207 8.59 -23.58 15.77
C ALA A 207 7.15 -24.04 15.51
N GLN A 208 7.01 -25.26 15.00
CA GLN A 208 5.72 -25.94 14.96
C GLN A 208 5.25 -26.16 16.40
N ALA A 209 3.94 -26.06 16.66
CA ALA A 209 3.40 -26.28 17.99
C ALA A 209 3.88 -27.61 18.59
N GLU A 210 4.09 -28.65 17.77
CA GLU A 210 4.56 -29.99 18.15
C GLU A 210 6.04 -30.06 18.57
N LEU A 211 6.85 -29.06 18.22
CA LEU A 211 8.27 -28.97 18.62
C LEU A 211 8.47 -28.10 19.88
N ASN A 212 7.38 -27.65 20.50
CA ASN A 212 7.41 -26.99 21.79
C ASN A 212 7.50 -28.05 22.90
N PRO A 213 8.54 -28.05 23.76
CA PRO A 213 8.62 -29.00 24.88
C PRO A 213 7.34 -29.03 25.75
N ASN A 214 6.63 -27.90 25.85
CA ASN A 214 5.40 -27.78 26.62
C ASN A 214 4.16 -28.39 25.94
N SER A 215 4.18 -28.63 24.63
CA SER A 215 3.06 -29.30 23.92
C SER A 215 3.22 -30.82 23.94
N LEU A 216 4.47 -31.32 23.90
CA LEU A 216 4.79 -32.74 24.07
C LEU A 216 4.35 -33.26 25.45
N LEU A 217 4.53 -32.44 26.49
CA LEU A 217 4.05 -32.76 27.85
C LEU A 217 2.52 -32.79 27.97
N LYS A 218 1.79 -31.97 27.18
CA LYS A 218 0.31 -31.96 27.18
C LYS A 218 -0.28 -33.17 26.45
N ASN A 219 0.41 -33.70 25.46
CA ASN A 219 -0.03 -34.88 24.72
C ASN A 219 0.33 -36.19 25.42
N ALA A 220 1.39 -36.22 26.24
CA ALA A 220 1.77 -37.38 27.05
C ALA A 220 0.82 -37.69 28.22
N GLY A 221 -0.09 -36.77 28.58
CA GLY A 221 -1.08 -36.94 29.65
C GLY A 221 -2.49 -37.32 29.19
N ARG A 222 -2.71 -37.57 27.89
CA ARG A 222 -4.03 -37.91 27.32
C ARG A 222 -4.15 -39.35 26.80
N SER A 223 -3.11 -40.16 26.99
CA SER A 223 -3.13 -41.60 26.72
C SER A 223 -3.05 -42.37 28.04
N ALA A 224 -4.17 -42.44 28.75
CA ALA A 224 -4.46 -43.42 29.79
C ALA A 224 -5.97 -43.63 29.84
#